data_AF-A0A3S9P9U2-F1
#
_entry.id   AF-A0A3S9P9U2-F1
#
_cell.length_a   1.000
_cell.length_b   1.000
_cell.length_c   1.000
_cell.angle_alpha   90.00
_cell.angle_beta   90.00
_cell.angle_gamma   90.00
#
_symmetry.space_group_name_H-M   'P 1'
#
loop_
_entity.id
_entity.type
_entity.pdbx_description
1 polymer ?
#
loop_
_entity_poly.entity_id
_entity_poly.type
_entity_poly.pdbx_seq_one_letter_code
_entity_poly.pdbx_strand_id
1 'polypeptide(L)'
;MYNKHNIIIRSLGTNYIDDSNFVNINTGNDEHDQLGQINNQSNAINIYIIQSFSDSNILGIATGIPSNSFIIKREYVYSGVTSHELGHCLGLYHTHETAFGKEAISGLNCSSTGDLICDTPADPGLNNNNVNLSCQYIGGGGYTPLTDNIMSYTNTLCMDSFTPYQGARMSYAINNEQLLQNIISNSCSSISDVVTICYNSTTDVNISNLNGATTSWLSSNNVNIISRTNSQVKIKAKSPNTQGVGWIRATLSNGIILEENFKIGTESPNSINVLVDPYIGRIIASVTPIENAKSYIWYLNGVQQVGNSSSIRMIIKRGDCSVRDFDIGVEVVTNCGTSNLKYGRYSNPC
;
A
#
# COMPACT_ATOMS: atom_id res chain seq x y z
N MET A 1 -2.85 -9.07 -6.63
CA MET A 1 -3.62 -8.81 -5.40
C MET A 1 -3.01 -7.55 -4.80
N TYR A 2 -3.69 -6.40 -4.90
CA TYR A 2 -3.18 -5.14 -4.33
C TYR A 2 -3.38 -5.21 -2.81
N ASN A 3 -2.29 -5.17 -2.05
CA ASN A 3 -2.32 -5.25 -0.60
C ASN A 3 -1.86 -3.92 -0.01
N LYS A 4 -2.78 -2.95 0.04
CA LYS A 4 -2.50 -1.57 0.49
C LYS A 4 -1.88 -1.50 1.89
N HIS A 5 -2.19 -2.47 2.74
CA HIS A 5 -1.77 -2.50 4.15
C HIS A 5 -0.65 -3.49 4.43
N ASN A 6 -0.12 -4.16 3.40
CA ASN A 6 0.98 -5.12 3.50
C ASN A 6 0.73 -6.30 4.47
N ILE A 7 -0.53 -6.73 4.64
CA ILE A 7 -0.92 -7.89 5.46
C ILE A 7 -1.37 -9.03 4.54
N ILE A 8 -0.60 -10.10 4.45
CA ILE A 8 -0.87 -11.23 3.54
C ILE A 8 -1.42 -12.41 4.34
N ILE A 9 -2.54 -12.96 3.88
CA ILE A 9 -3.19 -14.12 4.52
C ILE A 9 -2.91 -15.37 3.68
N ARG A 10 -2.60 -16.48 4.34
CA ARG A 10 -2.43 -17.79 3.71
C ARG A 10 -3.28 -18.83 4.45
N SER A 11 -4.04 -19.62 3.71
CA SER A 11 -4.74 -20.78 4.29
C SER A 11 -3.73 -21.86 4.69
N LEU A 12 -3.83 -22.33 5.94
CA LEU A 12 -3.09 -23.50 6.43
C LEU A 12 -3.83 -24.81 6.17
N GLY A 13 -5.08 -24.75 5.72
CA GLY A 13 -5.93 -25.91 5.45
C GLY A 13 -7.38 -25.65 5.81
N THR A 14 -8.17 -26.72 5.73
CA THR A 14 -9.58 -26.74 6.08
C THR A 14 -9.87 -27.96 6.94
N ASN A 15 -10.80 -27.83 7.87
CA ASN A 15 -11.29 -28.94 8.70
C ASN A 15 -12.82 -28.95 8.68
N TYR A 16 -13.42 -30.07 9.06
CA TYR A 16 -14.87 -30.23 9.20
C TYR A 16 -15.21 -30.67 10.61
N ILE A 17 -16.22 -30.04 11.21
CA ILE A 17 -16.73 -30.38 12.54
C ILE A 17 -18.11 -31.02 12.33
N ASP A 18 -18.24 -32.29 12.71
CA ASP A 18 -19.50 -33.03 12.65
C ASP A 18 -20.22 -32.94 14.00
N ASP A 19 -20.88 -31.80 14.25
CA ASP A 19 -21.62 -31.56 15.49
C ASP A 19 -22.87 -30.72 15.22
N SER A 20 -24.04 -31.32 15.46
CA SER A 20 -25.34 -30.66 15.26
C SER A 20 -25.60 -29.49 16.21
N ASN A 21 -24.89 -29.41 17.34
CA ASN A 21 -25.04 -28.33 18.31
C ASN A 21 -24.50 -27.01 17.78
N PHE A 22 -23.53 -27.04 16.85
CA PHE A 22 -22.88 -25.84 16.30
C PHE A 22 -23.44 -25.40 14.94
N VAL A 23 -24.59 -25.92 14.52
CA VAL A 23 -25.28 -25.49 13.30
C VAL A 23 -25.90 -24.11 13.47
N ASN A 24 -26.52 -23.87 14.64
CA ASN A 24 -27.13 -22.61 15.01
C ASN A 24 -26.53 -22.10 16.32
N ILE A 25 -25.78 -20.99 16.27
CA ILE A 25 -25.01 -20.49 17.41
C ILE A 25 -25.80 -19.48 18.23
N ASN A 26 -25.88 -19.70 19.54
CA ASN A 26 -26.40 -18.75 20.51
C ASN A 26 -25.25 -18.02 21.23
N THR A 27 -25.05 -16.76 20.89
CA THR A 27 -24.01 -15.92 21.50
C THR A 27 -24.29 -15.58 22.96
N GLY A 28 -25.54 -15.67 23.44
CA GLY A 28 -25.92 -15.37 24.83
C GLY A 28 -25.52 -16.43 25.85
N ASN A 29 -25.09 -17.61 25.40
CA ASN A 29 -24.63 -18.73 26.26
C ASN A 29 -23.18 -19.14 25.92
N ASP A 30 -22.40 -18.24 25.31
CA ASP A 30 -20.97 -18.44 24.98
C ASP A 30 -20.71 -19.62 24.00
N GLU A 31 -21.71 -20.07 23.23
CA GLU A 31 -21.53 -21.17 22.26
C GLU A 31 -20.52 -20.83 21.17
N HIS A 32 -20.41 -19.54 20.81
CA HIS A 32 -19.42 -19.05 19.86
C HIS A 32 -17.98 -19.19 20.42
N ASP A 33 -17.76 -18.89 21.70
CA ASP A 33 -16.47 -19.06 22.36
C ASP A 33 -16.10 -20.54 22.44
N GLN A 34 -17.06 -21.40 22.78
CA GLN A 34 -16.87 -22.85 22.80
C GLN A 34 -16.48 -23.39 21.43
N LEU A 35 -17.21 -23.00 20.38
CA LEU A 35 -16.88 -23.37 19.00
C LEU A 35 -15.49 -22.87 18.61
N GLY A 36 -15.15 -21.64 19.00
CA GLY A 36 -13.84 -21.03 18.80
C GLY A 36 -12.68 -21.82 19.40
N GLN A 37 -12.92 -22.75 20.34
CA GLN A 37 -11.90 -23.65 20.90
C GLN A 37 -11.82 -25.00 20.18
N ILE A 38 -12.85 -25.41 19.43
CA ILE A 38 -12.90 -26.74 18.80
C ILE A 38 -11.95 -26.78 17.61
N ASN A 39 -10.99 -27.71 17.63
CA ASN A 39 -9.96 -27.87 16.60
C ASN A 39 -9.17 -26.58 16.30
N ASN A 40 -9.15 -25.62 17.24
CA ASN A 40 -8.47 -24.35 17.08
C ASN A 40 -6.96 -24.58 16.89
N GLN A 41 -6.40 -24.00 15.83
CA GLN A 41 -4.97 -23.99 15.58
C GLN A 41 -4.38 -22.70 16.13
N SER A 42 -3.48 -22.81 17.11
CA SER A 42 -2.85 -21.65 17.76
C SER A 42 -1.97 -20.82 16.84
N ASN A 43 -1.57 -21.38 15.70
CA ASN A 43 -0.75 -20.72 14.68
C ASN A 43 -1.55 -20.23 13.46
N ALA A 44 -2.87 -20.10 13.60
CA ALA A 44 -3.77 -19.61 12.55
C ALA A 44 -4.82 -18.67 13.14
N ILE A 45 -5.43 -17.85 12.27
CA ILE A 45 -6.76 -17.32 12.52
C ILE A 45 -7.77 -18.36 12.02
N ASN A 46 -8.56 -18.92 12.93
CA ASN A 46 -9.51 -19.99 12.67
C ASN A 46 -10.86 -19.39 12.28
N ILE A 47 -11.35 -19.74 11.09
CA ILE A 47 -12.63 -19.27 10.56
C ILE A 47 -13.64 -20.39 10.66
N TYR A 48 -14.65 -20.21 11.51
CA TYR A 48 -15.72 -21.18 11.72
C TYR A 48 -16.94 -20.78 10.91
N ILE A 49 -17.37 -21.64 9.99
CA ILE A 49 -18.49 -21.37 9.09
C ILE A 49 -19.72 -22.11 9.59
N ILE A 50 -20.78 -21.37 9.90
CA ILE A 50 -22.02 -21.90 10.48
C ILE A 50 -23.23 -21.62 9.60
N GLN A 51 -24.38 -22.24 9.91
CA GLN A 51 -25.62 -22.00 9.18
C GLN A 51 -26.32 -20.72 9.63
N SER A 52 -26.46 -20.50 10.95
CA SER A 52 -27.15 -19.33 11.49
C SER A 52 -26.69 -18.96 12.90
N PHE A 53 -26.98 -17.73 13.29
CA PHE A 53 -26.98 -17.30 14.69
C PHE A 53 -28.43 -17.25 15.17
N SER A 54 -28.64 -17.47 16.47
CA SER A 54 -29.96 -17.35 17.11
C SER A 54 -30.49 -15.91 17.03
N ASP A 55 -29.60 -14.91 17.09
CA ASP A 55 -29.91 -13.54 16.68
C ASP A 55 -29.68 -13.39 15.17
N SER A 56 -30.75 -13.11 14.43
CA SER A 56 -30.68 -12.94 12.98
C SER A 56 -29.83 -11.75 12.55
N ASN A 57 -29.62 -10.75 13.42
CA ASN A 57 -28.86 -9.54 13.11
C ASN A 57 -27.34 -9.75 13.12
N ILE A 58 -26.84 -10.81 13.76
CA ILE A 58 -25.41 -11.13 13.80
C ILE A 58 -25.04 -11.82 12.50
N LEU A 59 -24.03 -11.33 11.79
CA LEU A 59 -23.55 -11.93 10.53
C LEU A 59 -22.23 -12.68 10.72
N GLY A 60 -21.40 -12.20 11.63
CA GLY A 60 -20.19 -12.82 12.13
C GLY A 60 -19.89 -12.32 13.55
N ILE A 61 -18.93 -12.97 14.20
CA ILE A 61 -18.42 -12.56 15.51
C ILE A 61 -17.00 -13.09 15.72
N ALA A 62 -16.05 -12.20 15.98
CA ALA A 62 -14.75 -12.57 16.54
C ALA A 62 -14.87 -12.93 18.02
N THR A 63 -14.13 -13.94 18.47
CA THR A 63 -14.13 -14.39 19.89
C THR A 63 -13.36 -13.44 20.82
N GLY A 64 -12.84 -12.33 20.29
CA GLY A 64 -12.09 -11.33 21.02
C GLY A 64 -11.48 -10.26 20.09
N ILE A 65 -10.95 -9.20 20.70
CA ILE A 65 -10.22 -8.12 20.01
C ILE A 65 -8.94 -7.82 20.81
N PRO A 66 -7.76 -8.32 20.38
CA PRO A 66 -7.52 -9.21 19.25
C PRO A 66 -8.02 -10.64 19.50
N SER A 67 -8.06 -11.47 18.45
CA SER A 67 -8.39 -12.89 18.54
C SER A 67 -7.68 -13.74 17.48
N ASN A 68 -7.61 -15.05 17.72
CA ASN A 68 -7.17 -16.06 16.75
C ASN A 68 -8.35 -16.82 16.12
N SER A 69 -9.59 -16.38 16.32
CA SER A 69 -10.76 -17.03 15.73
C SER A 69 -11.96 -16.11 15.57
N PHE A 70 -12.76 -16.40 14.55
CA PHE A 70 -14.09 -15.81 14.39
C PHE A 70 -15.06 -16.78 13.73
N ILE A 71 -16.34 -16.54 13.97
CA ILE A 71 -17.46 -17.34 13.48
C ILE A 71 -18.20 -16.50 12.45
N ILE A 72 -18.61 -17.10 11.33
CA ILE A 72 -19.33 -16.40 10.27
C ILE A 72 -20.45 -17.26 9.67
N LYS A 73 -21.59 -16.62 9.37
CA LYS A 73 -22.67 -17.24 8.60
C LYS A 73 -22.18 -17.59 7.19
N ARG A 74 -22.46 -18.81 6.74
CA ARG A 74 -22.04 -19.34 5.43
C ARG A 74 -22.36 -18.43 4.23
N GLU A 75 -23.47 -17.71 4.29
CA GLU A 75 -23.93 -16.82 3.21
C GLU A 75 -23.13 -15.51 3.10
N TYR A 76 -22.34 -15.17 4.12
CA TYR A 76 -21.53 -13.94 4.17
C TYR A 76 -20.01 -14.18 4.04
N VAL A 77 -19.57 -15.44 3.85
CA VAL A 77 -18.15 -15.82 3.75
C VAL A 77 -17.40 -15.04 2.65
N TYR A 78 -18.07 -14.69 1.56
CA TYR A 78 -17.48 -13.93 0.44
C TYR A 78 -17.83 -12.43 0.46
N SER A 79 -18.38 -11.93 1.57
CA SER A 79 -18.74 -10.52 1.74
C SER A 79 -17.70 -9.77 2.58
N GLY A 80 -17.87 -8.44 2.71
CA GLY A 80 -17.06 -7.61 3.60
C GLY A 80 -17.10 -8.02 5.07
N VAL A 81 -18.10 -8.82 5.50
CA VAL A 81 -18.20 -9.36 6.87
C VAL A 81 -16.98 -10.20 7.23
N THR A 82 -16.45 -11.02 6.31
CA THR A 82 -15.21 -11.77 6.57
C THR A 82 -14.05 -10.85 6.88
N SER A 83 -13.94 -9.73 6.15
CA SER A 83 -12.92 -8.73 6.40
C SER A 83 -13.15 -7.97 7.71
N HIS A 84 -14.42 -7.73 8.09
CA HIS A 84 -14.82 -7.13 9.35
C HIS A 84 -14.35 -7.96 10.56
N GLU A 85 -14.70 -9.25 10.58
CA GLU A 85 -14.31 -10.14 11.68
C GLU A 85 -12.79 -10.38 11.74
N LEU A 86 -12.14 -10.40 10.57
CA LEU A 86 -10.68 -10.42 10.52
C LEU A 86 -10.07 -9.14 11.09
N GLY A 87 -10.68 -7.98 10.84
CA GLY A 87 -10.27 -6.70 11.42
C GLY A 87 -10.31 -6.74 12.95
N HIS A 88 -11.36 -7.33 13.54
CA HIS A 88 -11.44 -7.59 14.97
C HIS A 88 -10.33 -8.51 15.48
N CYS A 89 -10.06 -9.62 14.77
CA CYS A 89 -8.95 -10.51 15.11
C CYS A 89 -7.61 -9.76 15.16
N LEU A 90 -7.44 -8.74 14.30
CA LEU A 90 -6.26 -7.89 14.20
C LEU A 90 -6.34 -6.61 15.05
N GLY A 91 -7.28 -6.52 15.99
CA GLY A 91 -7.31 -5.46 17.01
C GLY A 91 -8.04 -4.18 16.62
N LEU A 92 -8.87 -4.20 15.57
CA LEU A 92 -9.75 -3.08 15.22
C LEU A 92 -11.05 -3.14 16.01
N TYR A 93 -11.54 -1.97 16.44
CA TYR A 93 -12.87 -1.80 16.99
C TYR A 93 -13.85 -1.34 15.91
N HIS A 94 -15.14 -1.42 16.20
CA HIS A 94 -16.14 -0.77 15.36
C HIS A 94 -15.89 0.74 15.30
N THR A 95 -16.08 1.37 14.14
CA THR A 95 -15.93 2.83 13.98
C THR A 95 -16.87 3.65 14.89
N HIS A 96 -17.96 3.05 15.34
CA HIS A 96 -18.95 3.65 16.26
C HIS A 96 -18.74 3.20 17.73
N GLU A 97 -17.53 2.76 18.09
CA GLU A 97 -17.19 2.35 19.45
C GLU A 97 -17.43 3.48 20.47
N THR A 98 -17.92 3.13 21.65
CA THR A 98 -18.24 4.08 22.73
C THR A 98 -17.76 3.66 24.10
N ALA A 99 -17.21 2.45 24.26
CA ALA A 99 -16.64 1.96 25.52
C ALA A 99 -15.46 2.81 26.01
N PHE A 100 -14.71 3.43 25.08
CA PHE A 100 -13.63 4.37 25.39
C PHE A 100 -14.12 5.84 25.50
N GLY A 101 -15.44 6.05 25.45
CA GLY A 101 -16.05 7.36 25.37
C GLY A 101 -16.50 7.71 23.95
N LYS A 102 -17.41 8.68 23.85
CA LYS A 102 -17.98 9.13 22.58
C LYS A 102 -17.01 10.04 21.84
N GLU A 103 -16.69 9.69 20.59
CA GLU A 103 -15.90 10.56 19.73
C GLU A 103 -16.65 11.85 19.39
N ALA A 104 -15.94 12.98 19.47
CA ALA A 104 -16.44 14.28 19.07
C ALA A 104 -16.44 14.38 17.55
N ILE A 105 -17.50 14.96 16.98
CA ILE A 105 -17.63 15.19 15.53
C ILE A 105 -16.43 15.96 14.95
N SER A 106 -15.78 16.81 15.76
CA SER A 106 -14.57 17.53 15.39
C SER A 106 -13.31 16.66 15.26
N GLY A 107 -13.33 15.40 15.71
CA GLY A 107 -12.16 14.50 15.77
C GLY A 107 -11.15 14.82 16.89
N LEU A 108 -11.37 15.86 17.71
CA LEU A 108 -10.38 16.31 18.70
C LEU A 108 -9.98 15.26 19.77
N ASN A 109 -10.82 14.26 20.03
CA ASN A 109 -10.59 13.21 21.03
C ASN A 109 -10.42 11.81 20.43
N CYS A 110 -10.29 11.67 19.10
CA CYS A 110 -10.17 10.39 18.38
C CYS A 110 -9.04 9.47 18.88
N SER A 111 -7.99 10.01 19.51
CA SER A 111 -6.88 9.22 20.07
C SER A 111 -7.20 8.54 21.41
N SER A 112 -8.32 8.89 22.03
CA SER A 112 -8.69 8.46 23.40
C SER A 112 -10.14 7.99 23.56
N THR A 113 -10.97 8.20 22.53
CA THR A 113 -12.39 7.84 22.49
C THR A 113 -12.72 7.22 21.13
N GLY A 114 -13.92 6.69 20.94
CA GLY A 114 -14.29 6.09 19.67
C GLY A 114 -13.56 4.76 19.46
N ASP A 115 -13.18 4.48 18.22
CA ASP A 115 -12.38 3.31 17.82
C ASP A 115 -10.87 3.49 18.06
N LEU A 116 -10.48 4.62 18.64
CA LEU A 116 -9.11 5.03 18.91
C LEU A 116 -8.26 5.23 17.64
N ILE A 117 -8.89 5.64 16.54
CA ILE A 117 -8.27 5.89 15.24
C ILE A 117 -8.73 7.27 14.73
N CYS A 118 -7.81 8.10 14.24
CA CYS A 118 -8.10 9.50 13.93
C CYS A 118 -8.40 9.79 12.45
N ASP A 119 -8.18 8.83 11.55
CA ASP A 119 -8.59 8.96 10.15
C ASP A 119 -9.93 8.26 9.85
N THR A 120 -10.58 7.72 10.90
CA THR A 120 -11.98 7.33 10.95
C THR A 120 -12.76 8.47 11.63
N PRO A 121 -13.56 9.26 10.90
CA PRO A 121 -14.39 10.28 11.50
C PRO A 121 -15.46 9.64 12.40
N ALA A 122 -15.81 10.32 13.50
CA ALA A 122 -16.89 9.93 14.40
C ALA A 122 -18.09 9.30 13.68
N ASP A 123 -18.38 8.03 13.99
CA ASP A 123 -19.46 7.25 13.40
C ASP A 123 -20.69 7.23 14.34
N PRO A 124 -21.87 7.68 13.88
CA PRO A 124 -23.09 7.67 14.68
C PRO A 124 -23.76 6.30 14.81
N GLY A 125 -23.16 5.24 14.28
CA GLY A 125 -23.74 3.90 14.16
C GLY A 125 -24.45 3.74 12.83
N LEU A 126 -23.69 3.51 11.75
CA LEU A 126 -24.26 3.26 10.43
C LEU A 126 -25.14 2.00 10.41
N ASN A 127 -26.20 2.04 9.60
CA ASN A 127 -27.09 0.92 9.30
C ASN A 127 -27.98 1.26 8.09
N ASN A 128 -28.87 0.33 7.71
CA ASN A 128 -29.76 0.48 6.55
C ASN A 128 -30.76 1.67 6.65
N ASN A 129 -30.94 2.28 7.82
CA ASN A 129 -31.82 3.45 7.98
C ASN A 129 -31.11 4.79 7.72
N ASN A 130 -29.77 4.82 7.82
CA ASN A 130 -28.98 6.05 7.70
C ASN A 130 -27.91 5.99 6.61
N VAL A 131 -27.79 4.87 5.89
CA VAL A 131 -27.01 4.73 4.66
C VAL A 131 -27.92 4.24 3.54
N ASN A 132 -27.94 4.96 2.41
CA ASN A 132 -28.75 4.57 1.25
C ASN A 132 -28.02 3.52 0.36
N LEU A 133 -28.74 2.97 -0.63
CA LEU A 133 -28.19 1.97 -1.57
C LEU A 133 -27.07 2.51 -2.50
N SER A 134 -26.86 3.83 -2.52
CA SER A 134 -25.72 4.47 -3.19
C SER A 134 -24.54 4.71 -2.25
N CYS A 135 -24.55 4.06 -1.08
CA CYS A 135 -23.52 4.16 -0.05
C CYS A 135 -23.31 5.59 0.47
N GLN A 136 -24.38 6.38 0.55
CA GLN A 136 -24.34 7.74 1.08
C GLN A 136 -24.98 7.81 2.45
N TYR A 137 -24.33 8.52 3.36
CA TYR A 137 -24.88 8.80 4.68
C TYR A 137 -25.99 9.85 4.57
N ILE A 138 -27.17 9.51 5.11
CA ILE A 138 -28.38 10.34 5.11
C ILE A 138 -28.89 10.63 6.53
N GLY A 139 -28.14 10.25 7.56
CA GLY A 139 -28.55 10.39 8.97
C GLY A 139 -28.39 11.80 9.57
N GLY A 140 -27.64 12.70 8.94
CA GLY A 140 -27.47 14.09 9.38
C GLY A 140 -26.67 14.26 10.69
N GLY A 141 -27.08 15.20 11.54
CA GLY A 141 -26.45 15.41 12.85
C GLY A 141 -25.03 15.98 12.83
N GLY A 142 -24.55 16.46 11.68
CA GLY A 142 -23.19 16.97 11.50
C GLY A 142 -22.12 15.88 11.34
N TYR A 143 -22.50 14.61 11.35
CA TYR A 143 -21.59 13.49 11.14
C TYR A 143 -21.20 13.34 9.66
N THR A 144 -19.95 12.94 9.42
CA THR A 144 -19.42 12.59 8.09
C THR A 144 -18.70 11.24 8.16
N PRO A 145 -19.40 10.15 8.50
CA PRO A 145 -18.79 8.84 8.69
C PRO A 145 -18.36 8.23 7.36
N LEU A 146 -17.42 7.29 7.42
CA LEU A 146 -16.98 6.51 6.25
C LEU A 146 -17.98 5.37 5.99
N THR A 147 -18.86 5.54 5.00
CA THR A 147 -19.91 4.59 4.63
C THR A 147 -19.40 3.34 3.92
N ASP A 148 -18.14 3.36 3.49
CA ASP A 148 -17.41 2.28 2.84
C ASP A 148 -16.44 1.55 3.77
N ASN A 149 -16.34 1.98 5.03
CA ASN A 149 -15.41 1.39 5.98
C ASN A 149 -15.86 -0.02 6.38
N ILE A 150 -14.93 -0.97 6.29
CA ILE A 150 -15.17 -2.38 6.63
C ILE A 150 -15.57 -2.55 8.10
N MET A 151 -15.08 -1.72 9.03
CA MET A 151 -15.37 -1.81 10.47
C MET A 151 -16.65 -1.09 10.90
N SER A 152 -17.44 -0.57 9.96
CA SER A 152 -18.75 0.03 10.25
C SER A 152 -19.89 -0.97 10.05
N TYR A 153 -21.08 -0.70 10.59
CA TYR A 153 -22.31 -1.47 10.35
C TYR A 153 -23.11 -0.95 9.14
N THR A 154 -22.40 -0.36 8.17
CA THR A 154 -22.95 0.03 6.88
C THR A 154 -23.56 -1.16 6.12
N ASN A 155 -24.22 -0.90 5.00
CA ASN A 155 -24.72 -1.97 4.16
C ASN A 155 -23.55 -2.84 3.65
N THR A 156 -23.71 -4.17 3.66
CA THR A 156 -22.66 -5.11 3.22
C THR A 156 -22.20 -4.87 1.78
N LEU A 157 -23.03 -4.27 0.91
CA LEU A 157 -22.65 -3.89 -0.45
C LEU A 157 -21.70 -2.68 -0.50
N CYS A 158 -21.64 -1.88 0.56
CA CYS A 158 -20.83 -0.67 0.64
C CYS A 158 -19.45 -0.91 1.27
N MET A 159 -19.27 -1.97 2.05
CA MET A 159 -18.00 -2.31 2.69
C MET A 159 -16.91 -2.57 1.64
N ASP A 160 -15.87 -1.73 1.62
CA ASP A 160 -14.82 -1.79 0.59
C ASP A 160 -13.41 -1.68 1.17
N SER A 161 -13.18 -0.79 2.14
CA SER A 161 -11.82 -0.41 2.50
C SER A 161 -11.56 -0.24 4.00
N PHE A 162 -10.27 -0.39 4.36
CA PHE A 162 -9.71 0.08 5.62
C PHE A 162 -8.97 1.41 5.39
N THR A 163 -8.96 2.26 6.41
CA THR A 163 -8.16 3.48 6.41
C THR A 163 -6.66 3.17 6.56
N PRO A 164 -5.76 4.08 6.18
CA PRO A 164 -4.33 3.94 6.47
C PRO A 164 -4.02 3.67 7.96
N TYR A 165 -4.68 4.35 8.90
CA TYR A 165 -4.39 4.17 10.33
C TYR A 165 -5.03 2.89 10.90
N GLN A 166 -6.15 2.41 10.35
CA GLN A 166 -6.61 1.05 10.62
C GLN A 166 -5.56 0.02 10.18
N GLY A 167 -4.96 0.17 9.00
CA GLY A 167 -3.84 -0.66 8.56
C GLY A 167 -2.62 -0.60 9.48
N ALA A 168 -2.28 0.59 9.96
CA ALA A 168 -1.18 0.78 10.92
C ALA A 168 -1.48 0.12 12.28
N ARG A 169 -2.71 0.23 12.77
CA ARG A 169 -3.16 -0.42 14.02
C ARG A 169 -3.10 -1.94 13.92
N MET A 170 -3.60 -2.52 12.82
CA MET A 170 -3.48 -3.96 12.58
C MET A 170 -2.02 -4.41 12.53
N SER A 171 -1.16 -3.65 11.86
CA SER A 171 0.29 -3.93 11.82
C SER A 171 0.93 -3.83 13.21
N TYR A 172 0.51 -2.87 14.03
CA TYR A 172 0.95 -2.74 15.42
C TYR A 172 0.52 -3.94 16.26
N ALA A 173 -0.76 -4.34 16.18
CA ALA A 173 -1.28 -5.51 16.87
C ALA A 173 -0.51 -6.77 16.47
N ILE A 174 -0.32 -6.99 15.16
CA ILE A 174 0.48 -8.11 14.63
C ILE A 174 1.88 -8.13 15.24
N ASN A 175 2.54 -7.00 15.46
CA ASN A 175 3.92 -6.99 15.99
C ASN A 175 4.03 -7.04 17.52
N ASN A 176 2.97 -6.74 18.26
CA ASN A 176 3.04 -6.54 19.71
C ASN A 176 2.14 -7.46 20.52
N GLU A 177 1.06 -8.00 19.93
CA GLU A 177 0.14 -8.89 20.62
C GLU A 177 0.71 -10.31 20.67
N GLN A 178 0.87 -10.85 21.88
CA GLN A 178 1.45 -12.18 22.10
C GLN A 178 0.65 -13.28 21.37
N LEU A 179 -0.68 -13.14 21.35
CA LEU A 179 -1.58 -14.05 20.65
C LEU A 179 -1.25 -14.15 19.16
N LEU A 180 -0.99 -13.01 18.52
CA LEU A 180 -0.75 -12.93 17.08
C LEU A 180 0.67 -13.37 16.68
N GLN A 181 1.64 -13.33 17.59
CA GLN A 181 3.01 -13.79 17.29
C GLN A 181 3.07 -15.26 16.85
N ASN A 182 2.18 -16.11 17.39
CA ASN A 182 2.11 -17.52 16.99
C ASN A 182 1.51 -17.72 15.59
N ILE A 183 0.73 -16.75 15.11
CA ILE A 183 0.01 -16.78 13.84
C ILE A 183 0.90 -16.27 12.70
N ILE A 184 1.83 -15.36 12.99
CA ILE A 184 2.72 -14.79 12.00
C ILE A 184 3.61 -15.89 11.43
N SER A 185 3.54 -16.04 10.11
CA SER A 185 4.45 -16.90 9.38
C SER A 185 5.53 -16.06 8.69
N ASN A 186 6.79 -16.30 9.05
CA ASN A 186 7.93 -15.84 8.25
C ASN A 186 8.08 -16.62 6.95
N SER A 187 7.16 -17.54 6.64
CA SER A 187 7.15 -18.35 5.43
C SER A 187 6.29 -17.75 4.31
N CYS A 188 5.78 -16.52 4.45
CA CYS A 188 5.11 -15.87 3.33
C CYS A 188 6.09 -15.69 2.17
N SER A 189 5.65 -16.12 0.98
CA SER A 189 6.46 -15.93 -0.22
C SER A 189 6.49 -14.44 -0.55
N SER A 190 7.69 -13.88 -0.72
CA SER A 190 7.88 -12.48 -1.07
C SER A 190 8.84 -12.36 -2.25
N ILE A 191 8.69 -11.32 -3.06
CA ILE A 191 9.61 -10.97 -4.14
C ILE A 191 10.43 -9.77 -3.70
N SER A 192 11.73 -9.74 -4.01
CA SER A 192 12.63 -8.65 -3.62
C SER A 192 12.37 -7.38 -4.42
N ASP A 193 12.39 -6.23 -3.75
CA ASP A 193 12.20 -4.92 -4.37
C ASP A 193 13.32 -4.56 -5.35
N VAL A 194 12.96 -3.86 -6.42
CA VAL A 194 13.88 -3.33 -7.44
C VAL A 194 13.51 -1.89 -7.75
N VAL A 195 14.44 -0.96 -7.53
CA VAL A 195 14.16 0.46 -7.82
C VAL A 195 14.33 0.76 -9.31
N THR A 196 15.44 0.36 -9.91
CA THR A 196 15.78 0.66 -11.31
C THR A 196 16.64 -0.42 -11.93
N ILE A 197 16.38 -0.76 -13.20
CA ILE A 197 17.25 -1.62 -14.01
C ILE A 197 17.80 -0.88 -15.23
N CYS A 198 18.99 -1.30 -15.68
CA CYS A 198 19.70 -0.70 -16.81
C CYS A 198 19.93 -1.74 -17.92
N TYR A 199 20.27 -1.28 -19.13
CA TYR A 199 20.62 -2.19 -20.23
C TYR A 199 22.02 -2.82 -20.07
N ASN A 200 22.96 -2.05 -19.52
CA ASN A 200 24.38 -2.42 -19.39
C ASN A 200 24.70 -3.24 -18.14
N SER A 201 23.72 -3.49 -17.27
CA SER A 201 23.86 -4.27 -16.05
C SER A 201 22.71 -5.26 -15.94
N THR A 202 22.89 -6.28 -15.09
CA THR A 202 21.83 -7.22 -14.72
C THR A 202 21.43 -7.02 -13.27
N THR A 203 20.16 -7.22 -12.96
CA THR A 203 19.61 -7.18 -11.60
C THR A 203 19.05 -8.54 -11.24
N ASP A 204 19.32 -8.99 -10.02
CA ASP A 204 18.74 -10.23 -9.49
C ASP A 204 17.49 -9.91 -8.70
N VAL A 205 16.41 -10.62 -9.01
CA VAL A 205 15.15 -10.58 -8.28
C VAL A 205 14.94 -11.93 -7.64
N ASN A 206 14.77 -11.94 -6.32
CA ASN A 206 14.71 -13.15 -5.51
C ASN A 206 13.30 -13.37 -4.96
N ILE A 207 12.92 -14.63 -4.82
CA ILE A 207 11.75 -15.04 -4.06
C ILE A 207 12.23 -15.69 -2.77
N SER A 208 11.77 -15.15 -1.63
CA SER A 208 11.93 -15.80 -0.34
C SER A 208 10.74 -16.74 -0.08
N ASN A 209 10.98 -17.83 0.65
CA ASN A 209 9.95 -18.76 1.14
C ASN A 209 9.03 -19.38 0.09
N LEU A 210 9.61 -20.10 -0.86
CA LEU A 210 8.84 -20.85 -1.87
C LEU A 210 7.95 -21.95 -1.29
N ASN A 211 8.25 -22.46 -0.09
CA ASN A 211 7.50 -23.55 0.57
C ASN A 211 7.25 -24.76 -0.34
N GLY A 212 8.28 -25.16 -1.11
CA GLY A 212 8.19 -26.28 -2.04
C GLY A 212 7.45 -25.99 -3.35
N ALA A 213 6.88 -24.79 -3.53
CA ALA A 213 6.26 -24.39 -4.80
C ALA A 213 7.31 -24.24 -5.91
N THR A 214 6.87 -24.45 -7.15
CA THR A 214 7.65 -24.13 -8.35
C THR A 214 7.22 -22.79 -8.92
N THR A 215 8.14 -22.07 -9.56
CA THR A 215 7.93 -20.69 -10.04
C THR A 215 7.92 -20.62 -11.56
N SER A 216 6.88 -19.99 -12.10
CA SER A 216 6.84 -19.53 -13.49
C SER A 216 7.11 -18.03 -13.56
N TRP A 217 8.12 -17.63 -14.31
CA TRP A 217 8.54 -16.24 -14.45
C TRP A 217 8.04 -15.62 -15.76
N LEU A 218 7.42 -14.44 -15.66
CA LEU A 218 7.00 -13.60 -16.79
C LEU A 218 7.53 -12.18 -16.59
N SER A 219 7.82 -11.48 -17.68
CA SER A 219 8.25 -10.08 -17.65
C SER A 219 7.45 -9.24 -18.65
N SER A 220 7.45 -7.93 -18.42
CA SER A 220 6.93 -6.96 -19.39
C SER A 220 7.76 -6.95 -20.69
N ASN A 221 7.17 -6.43 -21.77
CA ASN A 221 7.75 -6.43 -23.13
C ASN A 221 9.07 -5.63 -23.27
N ASN A 222 9.38 -4.79 -22.28
CA ASN A 222 10.57 -3.93 -22.19
C ASN A 222 11.67 -4.52 -21.28
N VAL A 223 11.49 -5.74 -20.76
CA VAL A 223 12.45 -6.42 -19.87
C VAL A 223 12.88 -7.74 -20.51
N ASN A 224 14.18 -8.04 -20.46
CA ASN A 224 14.74 -9.33 -20.85
C ASN A 224 15.11 -10.15 -19.61
N ILE A 225 14.65 -11.39 -19.56
CA ILE A 225 15.11 -12.40 -18.60
C ILE A 225 16.38 -13.05 -19.16
N ILE A 226 17.48 -12.94 -18.42
CA ILE A 226 18.80 -13.47 -18.80
C ILE A 226 18.94 -14.92 -18.32
N SER A 227 18.57 -15.18 -17.08
CA SER A 227 18.54 -16.53 -16.51
C SER A 227 17.48 -16.59 -15.41
N ARG A 228 17.04 -17.80 -15.08
CA ARG A 228 16.05 -18.04 -14.02
C ARG A 228 16.27 -19.37 -13.35
N THR A 229 16.00 -19.41 -12.06
CA THR A 229 15.88 -20.60 -11.22
C THR A 229 14.50 -20.57 -10.56
N ASN A 230 14.25 -21.52 -9.67
CA ASN A 230 12.99 -21.56 -8.94
C ASN A 230 12.82 -20.36 -7.98
N SER A 231 13.91 -19.85 -7.42
CA SER A 231 13.89 -18.78 -6.40
C SER A 231 14.52 -17.46 -6.85
N GLN A 232 15.04 -17.38 -8.08
CA GLN A 232 15.70 -16.17 -8.56
C GLN A 232 15.50 -15.99 -10.06
N VAL A 233 15.36 -14.75 -10.51
CA VAL A 233 15.44 -14.37 -11.91
C VAL A 233 16.44 -13.22 -12.08
N LYS A 234 17.32 -13.36 -13.08
CA LYS A 234 18.26 -12.31 -13.48
C LYS A 234 17.69 -11.58 -14.68
N ILE A 235 17.49 -10.28 -14.55
CA ILE A 235 16.83 -9.43 -15.56
C ILE A 235 17.69 -8.26 -15.98
N LYS A 236 17.39 -7.68 -17.15
CA LYS A 236 17.92 -6.38 -17.59
C LYS A 236 16.96 -5.70 -18.58
N ALA A 237 17.22 -4.44 -18.91
CA ALA A 237 16.45 -3.73 -19.93
C ALA A 237 16.59 -4.40 -21.31
N LYS A 238 15.53 -4.36 -22.13
CA LYS A 238 15.50 -5.06 -23.42
C LYS A 238 16.51 -4.53 -24.45
N SER A 239 16.67 -3.21 -24.51
CA SER A 239 17.60 -2.52 -25.42
C SER A 239 18.19 -1.27 -24.76
N PRO A 240 19.27 -0.68 -25.31
CA PRO A 240 19.89 0.54 -24.75
C PRO A 240 18.93 1.72 -24.60
N ASN A 241 17.93 1.81 -25.48
CA ASN A 241 16.98 2.93 -25.54
C ASN A 241 15.68 2.65 -24.78
N THR A 242 15.59 1.52 -24.09
CA THR A 242 14.39 1.16 -23.33
C THR A 242 14.28 2.06 -22.10
N GLN A 243 13.13 2.69 -21.94
CA GLN A 243 12.81 3.61 -20.84
C GLN A 243 11.40 3.31 -20.29
N GLY A 244 11.07 3.88 -19.13
CA GLY A 244 9.73 3.82 -18.54
C GLY A 244 9.62 2.82 -17.39
N VAL A 245 8.43 2.24 -17.19
CA VAL A 245 8.17 1.26 -16.12
C VAL A 245 8.16 -0.15 -16.71
N GLY A 246 8.86 -1.07 -16.04
CA GLY A 246 8.84 -2.50 -16.32
C GLY A 246 8.34 -3.28 -15.12
N TRP A 247 8.02 -4.55 -15.34
CA TRP A 247 7.64 -5.46 -14.27
C TRP A 247 8.18 -6.86 -14.49
N ILE A 248 8.36 -7.58 -13.38
CA ILE A 248 8.61 -9.01 -13.33
C ILE A 248 7.55 -9.67 -12.45
N ARG A 249 7.01 -10.80 -12.91
CA ARG A 249 5.96 -11.55 -12.22
C ARG A 249 6.41 -12.98 -12.01
N ALA A 250 6.25 -13.45 -10.78
CA ALA A 250 6.39 -14.83 -10.39
C ALA A 250 5.01 -15.43 -10.07
N THR A 251 4.63 -16.46 -10.81
CA THR A 251 3.44 -17.28 -10.51
C THR A 251 3.92 -18.58 -9.89
N LEU A 252 3.62 -18.78 -8.60
CA LEU A 252 3.95 -19.99 -7.87
C LEU A 252 2.90 -21.08 -8.14
N SER A 253 3.31 -22.35 -8.14
CA SER A 253 2.43 -23.50 -8.40
C SER A 253 1.30 -23.68 -7.39
N ASN A 254 1.40 -23.03 -6.23
CA ASN A 254 0.36 -22.98 -5.20
C ASN A 254 -0.65 -21.82 -5.41
N GLY A 255 -0.58 -21.11 -6.54
CA GLY A 255 -1.51 -20.05 -6.92
C GLY A 255 -1.12 -18.63 -6.47
N ILE A 256 -0.04 -18.48 -5.70
CA ILE A 256 0.45 -17.15 -5.29
C ILE A 256 1.06 -16.44 -6.51
N ILE A 257 0.68 -15.18 -6.71
CA ILE A 257 1.25 -14.30 -7.73
C ILE A 257 1.96 -13.14 -7.04
N LEU A 258 3.27 -13.06 -7.25
CA LEU A 258 4.12 -11.96 -6.81
C LEU A 258 4.52 -11.13 -8.03
N GLU A 259 4.46 -9.81 -7.93
CA GLU A 259 4.85 -8.92 -9.01
C GLU A 259 5.64 -7.75 -8.44
N GLU A 260 6.76 -7.45 -9.08
CA GLU A 260 7.59 -6.30 -8.75
C GLU A 260 7.66 -5.35 -9.95
N ASN A 261 7.43 -4.06 -9.68
CA ASN A 261 7.41 -2.99 -10.67
C ASN A 261 8.60 -2.06 -10.45
N PHE A 262 9.32 -1.72 -11.52
CA PHE A 262 10.56 -0.95 -11.42
C PHE A 262 10.75 0.00 -12.60
N LYS A 263 11.58 1.04 -12.40
CA LYS A 263 11.97 1.96 -13.49
C LYS A 263 13.02 1.31 -14.40
N ILE A 264 12.97 1.61 -15.69
CA ILE A 264 13.97 1.20 -16.68
C ILE A 264 14.67 2.44 -17.24
N GLY A 265 16.00 2.40 -17.25
CA GLY A 265 16.83 3.40 -17.93
C GLY A 265 17.11 4.65 -17.10
N THR A 266 17.18 5.79 -17.78
CA THR A 266 17.58 7.10 -17.24
C THR A 266 16.37 8.04 -17.22
N GLU A 267 15.91 8.39 -16.02
CA GLU A 267 14.87 9.39 -15.85
C GLU A 267 15.43 10.78 -16.21
N SER A 268 14.74 11.48 -17.11
CA SER A 268 15.12 12.85 -17.48
C SER A 268 14.49 13.85 -16.51
N PRO A 269 15.19 14.95 -16.15
CA PRO A 269 14.61 16.01 -15.34
C PRO A 269 13.30 16.55 -15.93
N ASN A 270 12.34 16.85 -15.06
CA ASN A 270 11.04 17.38 -15.45
C ASN A 270 11.16 18.83 -15.98
N SER A 271 10.86 19.83 -15.15
CA SER A 271 10.97 21.24 -15.50
C SER A 271 12.18 21.86 -14.83
N ILE A 272 12.89 22.73 -15.54
CA ILE A 272 13.99 23.51 -14.97
C ILE A 272 13.38 24.81 -14.44
N ASN A 273 13.51 25.03 -13.14
CA ASN A 273 13.17 26.28 -12.49
C ASN A 273 14.37 27.22 -12.60
N VAL A 274 14.15 28.42 -13.12
CA VAL A 274 15.22 29.39 -13.37
C VAL A 274 14.84 30.74 -12.81
N LEU A 275 15.78 31.33 -12.07
CA LEU A 275 15.75 32.72 -11.64
C LEU A 275 16.95 33.45 -12.25
N VAL A 276 16.66 34.47 -13.05
CA VAL A 276 17.66 35.32 -13.70
C VAL A 276 17.72 36.65 -12.95
N ASP A 277 18.88 37.00 -12.41
CA ASP A 277 19.14 38.30 -11.81
C ASP A 277 20.32 38.98 -12.53
N PRO A 278 20.03 39.83 -13.53
CA PRO A 278 21.07 40.51 -14.28
C PRO A 278 21.74 41.63 -13.48
N TYR A 279 21.07 42.17 -12.46
CA TYR A 279 21.61 43.25 -11.62
C TYR A 279 22.74 42.77 -10.72
N ILE A 280 22.74 41.50 -10.30
CA ILE A 280 23.85 40.90 -9.55
C ILE A 280 24.70 39.96 -10.40
N GLY A 281 24.35 39.76 -11.67
CA GLY A 281 25.10 38.95 -12.63
C GLY A 281 25.01 37.45 -12.35
N ARG A 282 23.81 36.94 -12.01
CA ARG A 282 23.63 35.54 -11.61
C ARG A 282 22.38 34.90 -12.20
N ILE A 283 22.49 33.61 -12.47
CA ILE A 283 21.36 32.71 -12.74
C ILE A 283 21.37 31.64 -11.66
N ILE A 284 20.20 31.35 -11.10
CA ILE A 284 19.98 30.19 -10.23
C ILE A 284 19.05 29.26 -10.97
N ALA A 285 19.50 28.02 -11.21
CA ALA A 285 18.70 27.00 -11.86
C ALA A 285 18.57 25.77 -10.95
N SER A 286 17.40 25.14 -10.94
CA SER A 286 17.16 23.92 -10.17
C SER A 286 16.15 23.00 -10.85
N VAL A 287 16.24 21.72 -10.52
CA VAL A 287 15.28 20.67 -10.89
C VAL A 287 14.86 19.90 -9.65
N THR A 288 13.69 19.26 -9.69
CA THR A 288 13.31 18.30 -8.66
C THR A 288 14.35 17.17 -8.61
N PRO A 289 14.93 16.86 -7.43
CA PRO A 289 15.90 15.78 -7.31
C PRO A 289 15.33 14.43 -7.76
N ILE A 290 16.12 13.67 -8.51
CA ILE A 290 15.81 12.29 -8.89
C ILE A 290 16.46 11.33 -7.88
N GLU A 291 15.67 10.38 -7.36
CA GLU A 291 16.01 9.47 -6.27
C GLU A 291 17.33 8.69 -6.48
N ASN A 292 17.64 8.29 -7.72
CA ASN A 292 18.85 7.53 -8.07
C ASN A 292 19.92 8.35 -8.81
N ALA A 293 19.87 9.68 -8.72
CA ALA A 293 20.87 10.55 -9.35
C ALA A 293 22.21 10.50 -8.59
N LYS A 294 23.29 10.24 -9.32
CA LYS A 294 24.66 10.39 -8.81
C LYS A 294 25.17 11.82 -8.92
N SER A 295 24.83 12.48 -10.02
CA SER A 295 25.22 13.87 -10.29
C SER A 295 24.34 14.49 -11.38
N TYR A 296 24.47 15.81 -11.51
CA TYR A 296 23.80 16.62 -12.53
C TYR A 296 24.85 17.35 -13.35
N ILE A 297 24.66 17.44 -14.67
CA ILE A 297 25.53 18.19 -15.57
C ILE A 297 24.73 19.37 -16.11
N TRP A 298 25.16 20.59 -15.78
CA TRP A 298 24.45 21.81 -16.14
C TRP A 298 25.12 22.53 -17.30
N TYR A 299 24.32 23.16 -18.16
CA TYR A 299 24.76 23.90 -19.33
C TYR A 299 24.17 25.31 -19.34
N LEU A 300 24.99 26.30 -19.69
CA LEU A 300 24.58 27.66 -19.98
C LEU A 300 25.02 28.01 -21.40
N ASN A 301 24.07 28.33 -22.28
CA ASN A 301 24.30 28.62 -23.69
C ASN A 301 25.16 27.53 -24.38
N GLY A 302 24.90 26.26 -24.04
CA GLY A 302 25.64 25.10 -24.53
C GLY A 302 26.98 24.82 -23.84
N VAL A 303 27.42 25.66 -22.91
CA VAL A 303 28.69 25.48 -22.17
C VAL A 303 28.44 24.82 -20.83
N GLN A 304 29.10 23.68 -20.59
CA GLN A 304 29.02 22.98 -19.32
C GLN A 304 29.53 23.83 -18.15
N GLN A 305 28.79 23.83 -17.04
CA GLN A 305 29.08 24.58 -15.83
C GLN A 305 29.66 23.69 -14.74
N VAL A 306 30.42 24.29 -13.83
CA VAL A 306 31.00 23.58 -12.67
C VAL A 306 29.95 23.47 -11.57
N GLY A 307 29.49 22.25 -11.34
CA GLY A 307 28.50 21.92 -10.30
C GLY A 307 27.89 20.55 -10.61
N ASN A 308 27.50 19.80 -9.57
CA ASN A 308 27.02 18.42 -9.71
C ASN A 308 25.72 18.13 -8.96
N SER A 309 25.09 19.16 -8.39
CA SER A 309 23.88 19.06 -7.57
C SER A 309 22.61 19.35 -8.39
N SER A 310 21.44 19.02 -7.84
CA SER A 310 20.12 19.31 -8.45
C SER A 310 19.79 20.80 -8.56
N SER A 311 20.67 21.67 -8.05
CA SER A 311 20.64 23.10 -8.25
C SER A 311 22.05 23.62 -8.53
N ILE A 312 22.12 24.72 -9.27
CA ILE A 312 23.39 25.38 -9.61
C ILE A 312 23.20 26.91 -9.61
N ARG A 313 24.30 27.61 -9.30
CA ARG A 313 24.44 29.04 -9.52
C ARG A 313 25.43 29.27 -10.66
N MET A 314 24.98 29.96 -11.70
CA MET A 314 25.81 30.33 -12.86
C MET A 314 26.08 31.84 -12.84
N ILE A 315 27.26 32.24 -13.29
CA ILE A 315 27.68 33.66 -13.33
C ILE A 315 27.43 34.20 -14.74
N ILE A 316 26.76 35.35 -14.83
CA ILE A 316 26.55 36.10 -16.07
C ILE A 316 27.11 37.53 -15.92
N LYS A 317 27.33 38.21 -17.04
CA LYS A 317 27.82 39.60 -17.00
C LYS A 317 26.75 40.52 -16.40
N ARG A 318 27.16 41.30 -15.39
CA ARG A 318 26.28 42.23 -14.69
C ARG A 318 25.76 43.32 -15.63
N GLY A 319 24.44 43.50 -15.69
CA GLY A 319 23.78 44.54 -16.49
C GLY A 319 23.92 44.37 -18.02
N ASP A 320 24.23 43.18 -18.50
CA ASP A 320 24.30 42.95 -19.95
C ASP A 320 22.91 42.70 -20.55
N CYS A 321 22.31 43.76 -21.10
CA CYS A 321 21.03 43.72 -21.80
C CYS A 321 21.17 43.32 -23.29
N SER A 322 22.39 43.09 -23.80
CA SER A 322 22.58 42.70 -25.20
C SER A 322 22.16 41.24 -25.46
N VAL A 323 22.17 40.42 -24.42
CA VAL A 323 21.68 39.03 -24.45
C VAL A 323 20.18 39.03 -24.23
N ARG A 324 19.42 38.57 -25.22
CA ARG A 324 17.94 38.52 -25.14
C ARG A 324 17.45 37.40 -24.23
N ASP A 325 17.99 36.19 -24.40
CA ASP A 325 17.58 35.00 -23.66
C ASP A 325 18.79 34.13 -23.29
N PHE A 326 18.63 33.28 -22.27
CA PHE A 326 19.59 32.27 -21.84
C PHE A 326 19.06 30.87 -22.15
N ASP A 327 19.87 30.05 -22.80
CA ASP A 327 19.59 28.64 -23.02
C ASP A 327 20.21 27.84 -21.86
N ILE A 328 19.36 27.25 -21.01
CA ILE A 328 19.78 26.50 -19.82
C ILE A 328 19.44 25.05 -20.02
N GLY A 329 20.44 24.18 -19.83
CA GLY A 329 20.30 22.74 -19.97
C GLY A 329 20.76 21.98 -18.73
N VAL A 330 20.22 20.77 -18.54
CA VAL A 330 20.62 19.85 -17.48
C VAL A 330 20.44 18.39 -17.92
N GLU A 331 21.45 17.58 -17.61
CA GLU A 331 21.44 16.13 -17.71
C GLU A 331 21.64 15.51 -16.33
N VAL A 332 21.11 14.31 -16.12
CA VAL A 332 21.29 13.54 -14.89
C VAL A 332 22.13 12.32 -15.16
N VAL A 333 23.12 12.07 -14.33
CA VAL A 333 23.94 10.86 -14.36
C VAL A 333 23.41 9.89 -13.31
N THR A 334 23.02 8.69 -13.73
CA THR A 334 22.58 7.60 -12.86
C THR A 334 23.46 6.36 -13.06
N ASN A 335 23.13 5.26 -12.37
CA ASN A 335 23.73 3.95 -12.66
C ASN A 335 23.46 3.46 -14.10
N CYS A 336 22.41 3.96 -14.76
CA CYS A 336 22.05 3.57 -16.12
C CYS A 336 22.71 4.43 -17.20
N GLY A 337 23.54 5.41 -16.82
CA GLY A 337 24.19 6.34 -17.73
C GLY A 337 23.63 7.76 -17.56
N THR A 338 23.81 8.58 -18.59
CA THR A 338 23.34 9.97 -18.62
C THR A 338 21.95 10.05 -19.26
N SER A 339 21.06 10.86 -18.69
CA SER A 339 19.74 11.15 -19.27
C SER A 339 19.87 11.91 -20.58
N ASN A 340 18.77 12.02 -21.33
CA ASN A 340 18.69 13.02 -22.38
C ASN A 340 18.80 14.44 -21.78
N LEU A 341 19.38 15.37 -22.54
CA LEU A 341 19.44 16.77 -22.18
C LEU A 341 18.04 17.37 -22.06
N LYS A 342 17.68 17.79 -20.86
CA LYS A 342 16.55 18.71 -20.66
C LYS A 342 17.07 20.13 -20.84
N TYR A 343 16.40 20.94 -21.65
CA TYR A 343 16.78 22.34 -21.81
C TYR A 343 15.56 23.24 -21.98
N GLY A 344 15.76 24.53 -21.78
CA GLY A 344 14.77 25.58 -21.98
C GLY A 344 15.43 26.92 -22.26
N ARG A 345 14.68 27.80 -22.91
CA ARG A 345 15.07 29.20 -23.15
C ARG A 345 14.37 30.09 -22.15
N TYR A 346 15.14 30.95 -21.49
CA TYR A 346 14.67 31.80 -20.40
C TYR A 346 15.02 33.25 -20.68
N SER A 347 14.02 34.14 -20.62
CA SER A 347 14.21 35.53 -20.96
C SER A 347 15.10 36.27 -19.97
N ASN A 348 15.94 37.15 -20.50
CA ASN A 348 16.67 38.11 -19.71
C ASN A 348 15.69 39.23 -19.31
N PRO A 349 15.44 39.46 -18.01
CA PRO A 349 14.48 40.48 -17.55
C PRO A 349 15.02 41.92 -17.64
N CYS A 350 16.19 42.09 -18.24
CA CYS A 350 16.85 43.36 -18.53
C CYS A 350 16.03 44.31 -19.41
#